data_AF-A0A416HDW7-F1
#
_entry.id   AF-A0A416HDW7-F1
#
_cell.length_a   1.000
_cell.length_b   1.000
_cell.length_c   1.000
_cell.angle_alpha   90.00
_cell.angle_beta   90.00
_cell.angle_gamma   90.00
#
_symmetry.space_group_name_H-M   'P 1'
#
loop_
_entity.id
_entity.type
_entity.pdbx_description
1 polymer ?
#
loop_
_entity_poly.entity_id
_entity_poly.type
_entity_poly.pdbx_seq_one_letter_code
_entity_poly.pdbx_strand_id
1 'polypeptide(L)'
;MKRAVFEKDFIRVEDSETGTPGAFLKFAFRVQAALYKLRYRFVHVKPQDKKYNVAVCAIFKNEAPYLKEWIEFNHLVGVEHFYLYNNNSEDDYQSVLEEYVQSGLVTLIQFPYEQAQMKCYKDCIDKYAGETKWLGFIDIDEFIVPKSTNDIYGFLKPFETKRGAVKLNWQLFGTSGRMDRDIEGLVAEDFTVCWPKYYDVGKCFYNTAFGVNPDSPQNAGMHHSFWTMYKGRQLPPVNAFDHVCTGTFSKADSRDFPIQLNHYFTKSYQEYVMKRSKGDVFFKTNPHDEEYFYFHENLCTAQDHSAYKYLIQLKQQMNRK
;
A
#
# COMPACT_ATOMS: atom_id res chain seq x y z
N MET A 1 -8.46 -20.62 21.38
CA MET A 1 -9.56 -19.86 20.74
C MET A 1 -9.69 -18.50 21.43
N LYS A 2 -8.82 -17.55 21.07
CA LYS A 2 -8.80 -16.19 21.64
C LYS A 2 -9.68 -15.28 20.78
N ARG A 3 -10.45 -14.44 21.45
CA ARG A 3 -11.63 -13.76 20.91
C ARG A 3 -11.18 -12.42 20.33
N ALA A 4 -11.24 -12.25 19.01
CA ALA A 4 -11.02 -10.97 18.37
C ALA A 4 -11.87 -9.89 19.07
N VAL A 5 -11.23 -8.92 19.71
CA VAL A 5 -11.93 -7.82 20.37
C VAL A 5 -12.37 -6.85 19.27
N PHE A 6 -13.68 -6.82 19.01
CA PHE A 6 -14.32 -5.84 18.15
C PHE A 6 -14.33 -4.46 18.84
N GLU A 7 -13.22 -3.71 18.78
CA GLU A 7 -13.32 -2.25 18.89
C GLU A 7 -13.94 -1.75 17.58
N LYS A 8 -14.98 -0.92 17.70
CA LYS A 8 -15.66 -0.31 16.56
C LYS A 8 -14.60 0.32 15.64
N ASP A 9 -14.54 -0.20 14.42
CA ASP A 9 -13.96 0.43 13.23
C ASP A 9 -12.57 -0.03 12.73
N PHE A 10 -11.84 -0.95 13.39
CA PHE A 10 -10.62 -1.62 12.84
C PHE A 10 -10.42 -3.06 13.39
N ILE A 11 -9.86 -4.02 12.62
CA ILE A 11 -9.27 -5.26 13.22
C ILE A 11 -7.92 -4.77 13.73
N ARG A 12 -7.73 -4.79 15.04
CA ARG A 12 -6.40 -5.07 15.56
C ARG A 12 -6.24 -6.56 15.50
N VAL A 13 -5.29 -7.03 14.70
CA VAL A 13 -4.75 -8.37 14.92
C VAL A 13 -4.06 -8.25 16.28
N GLU A 14 -4.57 -8.95 17.30
CA GLU A 14 -3.93 -9.02 18.63
C GLU A 14 -2.47 -9.49 18.52
N ASP A 15 -2.13 -10.12 17.39
CA ASP A 15 -0.82 -10.61 16.97
C ASP A 15 -0.16 -9.79 15.84
N SER A 16 -0.47 -8.49 15.67
CA SER A 16 0.67 -7.63 15.28
C SER A 16 1.65 -7.74 16.44
N GLU A 17 2.94 -7.97 16.19
CA GLU A 17 4.00 -8.22 17.19
C GLU A 17 4.10 -7.18 18.34
N THR A 18 3.21 -6.19 18.38
CA THR A 18 3.18 -5.06 19.32
C THR A 18 2.06 -5.09 20.36
N GLY A 19 1.13 -6.07 20.31
CA GLY A 19 0.04 -6.22 21.29
C GLY A 19 -0.90 -5.01 21.37
N THR A 20 -1.95 -5.11 22.19
CA THR A 20 -2.86 -3.98 22.45
C THR A 20 -2.17 -3.00 23.42
N PRO A 21 -1.87 -1.75 23.02
CA PRO A 21 -1.48 -0.71 23.97
C PRO A 21 -2.47 -0.62 25.11
N GLY A 22 -1.97 -0.71 26.35
CA GLY A 22 -2.76 -0.43 27.54
C GLY A 22 -3.41 0.96 27.47
N ALA A 23 -4.46 1.19 28.25
CA ALA A 23 -5.23 2.45 28.21
C ALA A 23 -4.35 3.71 28.32
N PHE A 24 -3.28 3.64 29.11
CA PHE A 24 -2.28 4.68 29.24
C PHE A 24 -1.56 4.99 27.91
N LEU A 25 -1.11 3.96 27.19
CA LEU A 25 -0.40 4.12 25.94
C LEU A 25 -1.34 4.63 24.83
N LYS A 26 -2.61 4.19 24.82
CA LYS A 26 -3.66 4.80 23.95
C LYS A 26 -3.83 6.29 24.24
N PHE A 27 -3.87 6.68 25.51
CA PHE A 27 -3.98 8.08 25.91
C PHE A 27 -2.74 8.88 25.46
N ALA A 28 -1.54 8.34 25.67
CA ALA A 28 -0.29 8.97 25.22
C ALA A 28 -0.27 9.21 23.70
N PHE A 29 -0.69 8.24 22.89
CA PHE A 29 -0.79 8.41 21.43
C PHE A 29 -1.83 9.46 21.03
N ARG A 30 -2.96 9.57 21.74
CA ARG A 30 -3.95 10.63 21.48
C ARG A 30 -3.39 12.02 21.78
N VAL A 31 -2.67 12.18 22.89
CA VAL A 31 -2.00 13.43 23.24
C VAL A 31 -0.95 13.77 22.18
N GLN A 32 -0.14 12.79 21.77
CA GLN A 32 0.87 12.97 20.73
C GLN A 32 0.25 13.41 19.40
N ALA A 33 -0.82 12.75 18.96
CA ALA A 33 -1.56 13.12 17.75
C ALA A 33 -2.12 14.54 17.82
N ALA A 34 -2.65 14.96 18.97
CA ALA A 34 -3.14 16.32 19.18
C ALA A 34 -2.01 17.37 19.07
N LEU A 35 -0.83 17.09 19.63
CA LEU A 35 0.34 17.96 19.50
C LEU A 35 0.81 18.09 18.05
N TYR A 36 0.83 16.99 17.29
CA TYR A 36 1.17 17.05 15.86
C TYR A 36 0.10 17.75 15.03
N LYS A 37 -1.18 17.60 15.36
CA LYS A 37 -2.27 18.36 14.72
C LYS A 37 -2.09 19.87 14.88
N LEU A 38 -1.64 20.31 16.06
CA LEU A 38 -1.28 21.72 16.28
C LEU A 38 -0.06 22.13 15.45
N ARG A 39 0.97 21.28 15.35
CA ARG A 39 2.16 21.55 14.50
C ARG A 39 1.76 21.70 13.03
N TYR A 40 0.88 20.84 12.53
CA TYR A 40 0.39 20.86 11.16
C TYR A 40 -0.37 22.14 10.76
N ARG A 41 -0.81 22.98 11.72
CA ARG A 41 -1.39 24.31 11.43
C ARG A 41 -0.37 25.30 10.86
N PHE A 42 0.92 25.07 11.14
CA PHE A 42 2.03 25.94 10.69
C PHE A 42 2.83 25.32 9.54
N VAL A 43 2.37 24.18 9.03
CA VAL A 43 2.99 23.49 7.90
C VAL A 43 2.35 24.00 6.62
N HIS A 44 3.19 24.55 5.75
CA HIS A 44 2.80 24.91 4.40
C HIS A 44 4.01 24.77 3.49
N VAL A 45 3.88 23.96 2.45
CA VAL A 45 4.85 23.87 1.34
C VAL A 45 4.25 24.52 0.11
N LYS A 46 5.12 25.08 -0.75
CA LYS A 46 4.68 25.57 -2.06
C LYS A 46 4.36 24.36 -2.95
N PRO A 47 3.28 24.40 -3.75
CA PRO A 47 3.08 23.44 -4.82
C PRO A 47 4.34 23.36 -5.70
N GLN A 48 4.71 22.16 -6.10
CA GLN A 48 5.85 21.92 -6.97
C GLN A 48 5.33 21.38 -8.30
N ASP A 49 5.77 21.99 -9.40
CA ASP A 49 5.58 21.39 -10.71
C ASP A 49 6.61 20.28 -10.88
N LYS A 50 6.11 19.09 -11.19
CA LYS A 50 6.85 17.83 -11.27
C LYS A 50 6.46 17.13 -12.56
N LYS A 51 7.30 16.21 -13.03
CA LYS A 51 7.03 15.40 -14.22
C LYS A 51 5.74 14.60 -14.05
N TYR A 52 5.52 14.08 -12.84
CA TYR A 52 4.35 13.30 -12.48
C TYR A 52 3.62 13.86 -11.25
N ASN A 53 2.30 13.73 -11.20
CA ASN A 53 1.50 13.96 -10.01
C ASN A 53 1.62 12.82 -9.02
N VAL A 54 1.51 11.58 -9.49
CA VAL A 54 1.60 10.37 -8.68
C VAL A 54 2.42 9.33 -9.42
N ALA A 55 3.42 8.80 -8.73
CA ALA A 55 4.19 7.64 -9.18
C ALA A 55 4.25 6.62 -8.03
N VAL A 56 4.53 5.37 -8.38
CA VAL A 56 4.69 4.29 -7.38
C VAL A 56 6.05 3.63 -7.52
N CYS A 57 6.58 3.20 -6.38
CA CYS A 57 7.75 2.36 -6.26
C CYS A 57 7.32 1.00 -5.72
N ALA A 58 7.72 -0.06 -6.42
CA ALA A 58 7.47 -1.43 -6.01
C ALA A 58 8.72 -2.28 -6.21
N ILE A 59 8.96 -3.19 -5.28
CA ILE A 59 9.94 -4.28 -5.46
C ILE A 59 9.18 -5.57 -5.71
N PHE A 60 9.65 -6.39 -6.65
CA PHE A 60 8.98 -7.63 -7.01
C PHE A 60 9.97 -8.77 -7.22
N LYS A 61 9.49 -10.00 -6.99
CA LYS A 61 10.19 -11.24 -7.29
C LYS A 61 9.20 -12.31 -7.74
N ASN A 62 9.32 -12.79 -8.97
CA ASN A 62 8.46 -13.83 -9.53
C ASN A 62 6.96 -13.46 -9.51
N GLU A 63 6.63 -12.26 -10.00
CA GLU A 63 5.27 -11.69 -10.02
C GLU A 63 4.75 -11.44 -11.46
N ALA A 64 5.40 -12.01 -12.49
CA ALA A 64 5.02 -11.83 -13.89
C ALA A 64 3.52 -12.01 -14.18
N PRO A 65 2.82 -13.02 -13.60
CA PRO A 65 1.40 -13.21 -13.87
C PRO A 65 0.50 -12.03 -13.43
N TYR A 66 0.94 -11.21 -12.47
CA TYR A 66 0.12 -10.14 -11.89
C TYR A 66 0.54 -8.75 -12.35
N LEU A 67 1.77 -8.60 -12.87
CA LEU A 67 2.34 -7.30 -13.23
C LEU A 67 1.48 -6.54 -14.23
N LYS A 68 0.95 -7.20 -15.27
CA LYS A 68 0.16 -6.53 -16.31
C LYS A 68 -1.12 -5.92 -15.74
N GLU A 69 -1.95 -6.72 -15.05
CA GLU A 69 -3.18 -6.23 -14.43
C GLU A 69 -2.89 -5.12 -13.42
N TRP A 70 -1.86 -5.30 -12.59
CA TRP A 70 -1.51 -4.34 -11.54
C TRP A 70 -1.05 -2.99 -12.13
N ILE A 71 -0.24 -2.98 -13.19
CA ILE A 71 0.17 -1.75 -13.89
C ILE A 71 -1.06 -1.08 -14.51
N GLU A 72 -1.84 -1.82 -15.31
CA GLU A 72 -2.99 -1.27 -16.02
C GLU A 72 -4.05 -0.70 -15.06
N PHE A 73 -4.36 -1.42 -13.98
CA PHE A 73 -5.32 -0.96 -12.99
C PHE A 73 -4.82 0.32 -12.31
N ASN A 74 -3.59 0.32 -11.79
CA ASN A 74 -3.07 1.48 -11.07
C ASN A 74 -2.88 2.69 -12.01
N HIS A 75 -2.54 2.46 -13.28
CA HIS A 75 -2.46 3.51 -14.29
C HIS A 75 -3.84 4.11 -14.58
N LEU A 76 -4.86 3.26 -14.74
CA LEU A 76 -6.24 3.67 -14.97
C LEU A 76 -6.79 4.58 -13.86
N VAL A 77 -6.41 4.33 -12.60
CA VAL A 77 -6.82 5.15 -11.45
C VAL A 77 -5.90 6.36 -11.19
N GLY A 78 -4.99 6.68 -12.12
CA GLY A 78 -4.21 7.92 -12.12
C GLY A 78 -2.77 7.83 -11.61
N VAL A 79 -2.18 6.64 -11.52
CA VAL A 79 -0.71 6.52 -11.40
C VAL A 79 -0.08 6.82 -12.77
N GLU A 80 0.82 7.78 -12.81
CA GLU A 80 1.40 8.27 -14.06
C GLU A 80 2.76 7.63 -14.38
N HIS A 81 3.43 7.02 -13.39
CA HIS A 81 4.72 6.34 -13.59
C HIS A 81 5.00 5.25 -12.54
N PHE A 82 5.76 4.23 -12.95
CA PHE A 82 6.10 3.08 -12.12
C PHE A 82 7.62 2.88 -12.07
N TYR A 83 8.21 2.93 -10.87
CA TYR A 83 9.59 2.54 -10.61
C TYR A 83 9.60 1.11 -10.07
N LEU A 84 9.89 0.15 -10.93
CA LEU A 84 9.83 -1.28 -10.59
C LEU A 84 11.23 -1.84 -10.38
N TYR A 85 11.46 -2.39 -9.18
CA TYR A 85 12.72 -2.98 -8.79
C TYR A 85 12.62 -4.50 -8.84
N ASN A 86 13.26 -5.11 -9.85
CA ASN A 86 13.36 -6.57 -9.96
C ASN A 86 14.37 -7.11 -8.93
N ASN A 87 13.94 -8.03 -8.07
CA ASN A 87 14.78 -8.67 -7.07
C ASN A 87 15.00 -10.15 -7.40
N ASN A 88 15.85 -10.42 -8.40
CA ASN A 88 16.22 -11.78 -8.81
C ASN A 88 15.00 -12.63 -9.25
N SER A 89 14.09 -12.08 -10.05
CA SER A 89 13.03 -12.87 -10.68
C SER A 89 13.60 -13.85 -11.72
N GLU A 90 13.00 -15.03 -11.78
CA GLU A 90 13.33 -16.14 -12.68
C GLU A 90 12.17 -16.46 -13.64
N ASP A 91 11.04 -15.77 -13.50
CA ASP A 91 9.89 -15.87 -14.41
C ASP A 91 10.01 -14.92 -15.61
N ASP A 92 8.98 -14.91 -16.47
CA ASP A 92 8.97 -14.17 -17.73
C ASP A 92 8.60 -12.68 -17.57
N TYR A 93 9.02 -12.05 -16.46
CA TYR A 93 8.67 -10.65 -16.16
C TYR A 93 9.18 -9.67 -17.23
N GLN A 94 10.26 -10.00 -17.95
CA GLN A 94 10.83 -9.14 -18.98
C GLN A 94 9.88 -8.96 -20.15
N SER A 95 9.31 -10.06 -20.65
CA SER A 95 8.33 -10.03 -21.74
C SER A 95 7.07 -9.27 -21.32
N VAL A 96 6.61 -9.45 -20.09
CA VAL A 96 5.45 -8.72 -19.55
C VAL A 96 5.72 -7.20 -19.44
N LEU A 97 6.94 -6.80 -19.10
CA LEU A 97 7.30 -5.39 -18.87
C LEU A 97 7.83 -4.66 -20.10
N GLU A 98 8.13 -5.36 -21.20
CA GLU A 98 8.82 -4.81 -22.36
C GLU A 98 8.12 -3.56 -22.91
N GLU A 99 6.82 -3.66 -23.21
CA GLU A 99 6.03 -2.55 -23.78
C GLU A 99 5.92 -1.36 -22.81
N TYR A 100 5.82 -1.63 -21.51
CA TYR A 100 5.74 -0.58 -20.48
C TYR A 100 7.06 0.17 -20.30
N VAL A 101 8.19 -0.53 -20.46
CA VAL A 101 9.52 0.09 -20.45
C VAL A 101 9.74 0.89 -21.73
N GLN A 102 9.39 0.34 -22.89
CA GLN A 102 9.54 1.01 -24.19
C GLN A 102 8.68 2.28 -24.30
N SER A 103 7.45 2.26 -23.78
CA SER A 103 6.57 3.44 -23.72
C SER A 103 7.00 4.49 -22.69
N GLY A 104 7.93 4.14 -21.79
CA GLY A 104 8.40 5.00 -20.72
C GLY A 104 7.45 5.10 -19.52
N LEU A 105 6.41 4.25 -19.44
CA LEU A 105 5.51 4.16 -18.28
C LEU A 105 6.19 3.48 -17.08
N VAL A 106 7.09 2.53 -17.34
CA VAL A 106 7.85 1.82 -16.32
C VAL A 106 9.34 2.15 -16.46
N THR A 107 9.96 2.51 -15.35
CA THR A 107 11.42 2.39 -15.18
C THR A 107 11.71 1.10 -14.45
N LEU A 108 12.39 0.16 -15.13
CA LEU A 108 12.79 -1.12 -14.57
C LEU A 108 14.22 -1.04 -14.03
N ILE A 109 14.41 -1.38 -12.76
CA ILE A 109 15.69 -1.37 -12.06
C ILE A 109 16.04 -2.80 -11.62
N GLN A 110 17.23 -3.26 -11.95
CA GLN A 110 17.76 -4.52 -11.44
C GLN A 110 18.32 -4.30 -10.04
N PHE A 111 17.81 -5.04 -9.05
CA PHE A 111 18.13 -4.80 -7.64
C PHE A 111 18.38 -6.10 -6.86
N PRO A 112 19.46 -6.84 -7.18
CA PRO A 112 19.73 -8.19 -6.70
C PRO A 112 20.33 -8.25 -5.28
N TYR A 113 19.72 -7.56 -4.32
CA TYR A 113 20.17 -7.52 -2.93
C TYR A 113 19.32 -8.42 -2.02
N GLU A 114 19.92 -8.96 -0.95
CA GLU A 114 19.18 -9.59 0.14
C GLU A 114 18.51 -8.54 1.03
N GLN A 115 17.32 -8.89 1.54
CA GLN A 115 16.47 -8.03 2.38
C GLN A 115 16.35 -6.61 1.77
N ALA A 116 15.96 -6.59 0.49
CA ALA A 116 16.11 -5.43 -0.37
C ALA A 116 15.01 -4.39 -0.25
N GLN A 117 13.85 -4.71 0.33
CA GLN A 117 12.67 -3.84 0.25
C GLN A 117 12.95 -2.41 0.75
N MET A 118 13.50 -2.27 1.96
CA MET A 118 13.82 -0.94 2.50
C MET A 118 15.00 -0.27 1.78
N LYS A 119 15.96 -1.04 1.26
CA LYS A 119 17.07 -0.50 0.45
C LYS A 119 16.56 0.04 -0.88
N CYS A 120 15.63 -0.67 -1.52
CA CYS A 120 14.95 -0.28 -2.75
C CYS A 120 14.19 1.03 -2.54
N TYR A 121 13.38 1.15 -1.49
CA TYR A 121 12.61 2.37 -1.25
C TYR A 121 13.50 3.58 -0.97
N LYS A 122 14.62 3.42 -0.28
CA LYS A 122 15.64 4.47 -0.12
C LYS A 122 16.26 4.87 -1.46
N ASP A 123 16.70 3.90 -2.25
CA ASP A 123 17.27 4.14 -3.60
C ASP A 123 16.28 4.87 -4.51
N CYS A 124 15.01 4.49 -4.48
CA CYS A 124 13.96 5.12 -5.27
C CYS A 124 13.69 6.56 -4.83
N ILE A 125 13.68 6.84 -3.53
CA ILE A 125 13.54 8.21 -3.02
C ILE A 125 14.71 9.06 -3.52
N ASP A 126 15.93 8.57 -3.34
CA ASP A 126 17.15 9.32 -3.68
C ASP A 126 17.25 9.63 -5.18
N LYS A 127 16.83 8.70 -6.04
CA LYS A 127 16.89 8.87 -7.50
C LYS A 127 15.69 9.60 -8.10
N TYR A 128 14.48 9.32 -7.59
CA TYR A 128 13.25 9.60 -8.35
C TYR A 128 12.22 10.45 -7.61
N ALA A 129 12.35 10.70 -6.30
CA ALA A 129 11.42 11.61 -5.60
C ALA A 129 11.41 13.02 -6.22
N GLY A 130 12.47 13.40 -6.90
CA GLY A 130 12.56 14.65 -7.66
C GLY A 130 11.56 14.77 -8.82
N GLU A 131 11.06 13.65 -9.36
CA GLU A 131 10.23 13.60 -10.58
C GLU A 131 8.72 13.62 -10.33
N THR A 132 8.26 13.24 -9.14
CA THR A 132 6.83 13.12 -8.81
C THR A 132 6.43 14.02 -7.65
N LYS A 133 5.15 14.45 -7.57
CA LYS A 133 4.62 15.13 -6.36
C LYS A 133 4.36 14.14 -5.23
N TRP A 134 3.79 12.99 -5.57
CA TRP A 134 3.50 11.91 -4.62
C TRP A 134 4.17 10.61 -5.07
N LEU A 135 4.91 9.99 -4.17
CA LEU A 135 5.54 8.68 -4.36
C LEU A 135 4.89 7.65 -3.42
N GLY A 136 4.16 6.68 -3.99
CA GLY A 136 3.60 5.55 -3.25
C GLY A 136 4.57 4.39 -3.15
N PHE A 137 4.51 3.63 -2.05
CA PHE A 137 5.28 2.39 -1.86
C PHE A 137 4.31 1.24 -1.66
N ILE A 138 3.91 0.58 -2.75
CA ILE A 138 2.87 -0.45 -2.74
C ILE A 138 3.41 -1.76 -3.37
N ASP A 139 2.87 -2.89 -2.93
CA ASP A 139 3.27 -4.22 -3.39
C ASP A 139 2.44 -4.64 -4.63
N ILE A 140 2.91 -5.63 -5.40
CA ILE A 140 2.24 -6.07 -6.65
C ILE A 140 0.87 -6.71 -6.39
N ASP A 141 0.56 -7.09 -5.15
CA ASP A 141 -0.76 -7.58 -4.74
C ASP A 141 -1.69 -6.49 -4.16
N GLU A 142 -1.32 -5.21 -4.34
CA GLU A 142 -2.04 -4.07 -3.79
C GLU A 142 -2.56 -3.09 -4.86
N PHE A 143 -3.87 -2.81 -4.85
CA PHE A 143 -4.55 -2.02 -5.86
C PHE A 143 -5.16 -0.77 -5.27
N ILE A 144 -4.83 0.40 -5.82
CA ILE A 144 -5.33 1.69 -5.35
C ILE A 144 -6.77 1.88 -5.83
N VAL A 145 -7.74 2.02 -4.92
CA VAL A 145 -9.16 2.15 -5.29
C VAL A 145 -9.73 3.46 -4.74
N PRO A 146 -9.67 4.57 -5.52
CA PRO A 146 -10.39 5.79 -5.18
C PRO A 146 -11.90 5.55 -5.19
N LYS A 147 -12.59 5.88 -4.10
CA LYS A 147 -14.05 5.67 -3.96
C LYS A 147 -14.83 6.97 -4.11
N SER A 148 -14.35 8.02 -3.45
CA SER A 148 -14.93 9.37 -3.48
C SER A 148 -14.48 10.22 -4.68
N THR A 149 -13.39 9.84 -5.33
CA THR A 149 -12.87 10.45 -6.56
C THR A 149 -12.74 9.41 -7.67
N ASN A 150 -12.39 9.86 -8.88
CA ASN A 150 -12.13 8.98 -10.03
C ASN A 150 -10.66 8.59 -10.16
N ASP A 151 -9.76 9.38 -9.57
CA ASP A 151 -8.31 9.16 -9.62
C ASP A 151 -7.65 9.46 -8.26
N ILE A 152 -6.47 8.87 -8.04
CA ILE A 152 -5.71 9.01 -6.79
C ILE A 152 -5.21 10.44 -6.58
N TYR A 153 -4.82 11.17 -7.63
CA TYR A 153 -4.32 12.52 -7.46
C TYR A 153 -5.41 13.47 -6.95
N GLY A 154 -6.64 13.35 -7.48
CA GLY A 154 -7.81 14.05 -7.00
C GLY A 154 -8.06 13.83 -5.51
N PHE A 155 -7.81 12.61 -5.02
CA PHE A 155 -7.87 12.29 -3.59
C PHE A 155 -6.71 12.92 -2.79
N LEU A 156 -5.47 12.89 -3.31
CA LEU A 156 -4.28 13.38 -2.60
C LEU A 156 -4.11 14.92 -2.64
N LYS A 157 -4.66 15.58 -3.67
CA LYS A 157 -4.52 17.02 -3.91
C LYS A 157 -4.89 17.91 -2.72
N PRO A 158 -5.96 17.66 -1.93
CA PRO A 158 -6.27 18.45 -0.74
C PRO A 158 -5.17 18.43 0.33
N PHE A 159 -4.32 17.42 0.35
CA PHE A 159 -3.24 17.24 1.31
C PHE A 159 -1.90 17.89 0.88
N GLU A 160 -1.75 18.18 -0.42
CA GLU A 160 -0.48 18.49 -1.10
C GLU A 160 0.32 19.64 -0.46
N THR A 161 -0.34 20.68 0.02
CA THR A 161 0.36 21.84 0.59
C THR A 161 0.62 21.73 2.08
N LYS A 162 0.07 20.73 2.77
CA LYS A 162 0.02 20.70 4.25
C LYS A 162 0.43 19.37 4.88
N ARG A 163 0.53 18.27 4.13
CA ARG A 163 0.86 16.95 4.65
C ARG A 163 2.03 16.34 3.90
N GLY A 164 2.98 15.82 4.67
CA GLY A 164 4.16 15.16 4.11
C GLY A 164 3.90 13.73 3.67
N ALA A 165 2.91 13.05 4.24
CA ALA A 165 2.53 11.72 3.80
C ALA A 165 1.07 11.41 4.13
N VAL A 166 0.42 10.62 3.26
CA VAL A 166 -0.95 10.13 3.44
C VAL A 166 -0.92 8.60 3.41
N LYS A 167 -1.47 7.96 4.44
CA LYS A 167 -1.62 6.52 4.56
C LYS A 167 -2.95 6.07 4.00
N LEU A 168 -2.92 5.12 3.07
CA LEU A 168 -4.08 4.40 2.58
C LEU A 168 -4.16 3.06 3.30
N ASN A 169 -5.26 2.84 4.04
CA ASN A 169 -5.48 1.62 4.79
C ASN A 169 -5.83 0.45 3.88
N TRP A 170 -5.38 -0.74 4.25
CA TRP A 170 -5.71 -1.95 3.52
C TRP A 170 -7.16 -2.36 3.71
N GLN A 171 -7.81 -2.75 2.61
CA GLN A 171 -8.94 -3.67 2.62
C GLN A 171 -8.38 -5.06 2.28
N LEU A 172 -8.44 -5.99 3.21
CA LEU A 172 -7.86 -7.33 3.02
C LEU A 172 -8.86 -8.26 2.35
N PHE A 173 -8.47 -8.83 1.20
CA PHE A 173 -9.24 -9.82 0.45
C PHE A 173 -8.73 -11.23 0.71
N GLY A 174 -9.67 -12.15 0.91
CA GLY A 174 -9.41 -13.57 1.09
C GLY A 174 -9.50 -14.35 -0.22
N THR A 175 -9.60 -15.68 -0.11
CA THR A 175 -9.64 -16.54 -1.30
C THR A 175 -10.95 -16.47 -2.09
N SER A 176 -11.99 -15.85 -1.53
CA SER A 176 -13.35 -15.94 -2.05
C SER A 176 -13.83 -17.40 -2.23
N GLY A 177 -13.32 -18.31 -1.40
CA GLY A 177 -13.62 -19.74 -1.43
C GLY A 177 -12.95 -20.51 -2.57
N ARG A 178 -11.96 -19.92 -3.25
CA ARG A 178 -11.29 -20.52 -4.40
C ARG A 178 -10.08 -21.34 -3.99
N MET A 179 -10.12 -22.64 -4.31
CA MET A 179 -8.95 -23.50 -4.20
C MET A 179 -7.91 -23.18 -5.28
N ASP A 180 -8.39 -22.87 -6.49
CA ASP A 180 -7.60 -22.60 -7.70
C ASP A 180 -8.36 -21.59 -8.59
N ARG A 181 -7.68 -21.02 -9.59
CA ARG A 181 -8.27 -20.11 -10.59
C ARG A 181 -7.55 -20.15 -11.93
N ASP A 182 -8.18 -19.58 -12.96
CA ASP A 182 -7.48 -19.24 -14.19
C ASP A 182 -6.55 -18.05 -13.93
N ILE A 183 -5.23 -18.25 -14.07
CA ILE A 183 -4.24 -17.20 -13.76
C ILE A 183 -4.35 -16.01 -14.72
N GLU A 184 -4.92 -16.20 -15.91
CA GLU A 184 -5.19 -15.15 -16.89
C GLU A 184 -6.40 -14.28 -16.52
N GLY A 185 -7.23 -14.75 -15.58
CA GLY A 185 -8.35 -13.98 -15.04
C GLY A 185 -7.88 -12.78 -14.21
N LEU A 186 -8.73 -11.77 -14.05
CA LEU A 186 -8.38 -10.57 -13.26
C LEU A 186 -8.51 -10.84 -11.76
N VAL A 187 -7.45 -10.61 -11.00
CA VAL A 187 -7.43 -10.67 -9.52
C VAL A 187 -8.52 -9.77 -8.94
N ALA A 188 -8.65 -8.55 -9.47
CA ALA A 188 -9.63 -7.59 -8.97
C ALA A 188 -11.09 -8.00 -9.24
N GLU A 189 -11.32 -8.94 -10.16
CA GLU A 189 -12.64 -9.51 -10.45
C GLU A 189 -12.90 -10.80 -9.69
N ASP A 190 -11.89 -11.68 -9.61
CA ASP A 190 -12.01 -13.03 -9.04
C ASP A 190 -12.14 -13.06 -7.53
N PHE A 191 -11.58 -12.05 -6.85
CA PHE A 191 -11.55 -11.97 -5.39
C PHE A 191 -12.38 -10.79 -4.88
N THR A 192 -13.53 -11.08 -4.30
CA THR A 192 -14.49 -10.07 -3.80
C THR A 192 -14.85 -10.24 -2.33
N VAL A 193 -14.54 -11.39 -1.73
CA VAL A 193 -14.77 -11.64 -0.30
C VAL A 193 -13.59 -11.10 0.50
N CYS A 194 -13.90 -10.23 1.45
CA CYS A 194 -12.92 -9.46 2.19
C CYS A 194 -13.26 -9.40 3.68
N TRP A 195 -12.35 -8.80 4.45
CA TRP A 195 -12.62 -8.46 5.84
C TRP A 195 -13.79 -7.46 5.93
N PRO A 196 -14.62 -7.53 6.99
CA PRO A 196 -15.75 -6.62 7.18
C PRO A 196 -15.33 -5.23 7.67
N LYS A 197 -14.04 -4.88 7.54
CA LYS A 197 -13.43 -3.61 7.95
C LYS A 197 -12.01 -3.49 7.42
N TYR A 198 -11.54 -2.25 7.36
CA TYR A 198 -10.15 -1.93 7.05
C TYR A 198 -9.18 -2.41 8.13
N TYR A 199 -7.98 -2.76 7.68
CA TYR A 199 -6.86 -3.04 8.56
C TYR A 199 -6.22 -1.72 9.03
N ASP A 200 -5.65 -1.69 10.23
CA ASP A 200 -4.99 -0.50 10.79
C ASP A 200 -3.63 -0.22 10.11
N VAL A 201 -3.08 -1.24 9.46
CA VAL A 201 -1.92 -1.16 8.56
C VAL A 201 -2.37 -0.78 7.14
N GLY A 202 -1.44 -0.25 6.37
CA GLY A 202 -1.64 0.18 4.99
C GLY A 202 -0.33 0.70 4.41
N LYS A 203 -0.38 1.41 3.28
CA LYS A 203 0.81 2.01 2.66
C LYS A 203 0.76 3.52 2.60
N CYS A 204 1.91 4.16 2.64
CA CYS A 204 2.05 5.61 2.61
C CYS A 204 2.40 6.12 1.22
N PHE A 205 1.77 7.24 0.84
CA PHE A 205 2.14 8.08 -0.28
C PHE A 205 2.89 9.30 0.26
N TYR A 206 4.17 9.41 -0.09
CA TYR A 206 5.08 10.46 0.33
C TYR A 206 4.96 11.68 -0.59
N ASN A 207 4.69 12.84 0.00
CA ASN A 207 4.72 14.13 -0.67
C ASN A 207 6.15 14.66 -0.75
N THR A 208 6.72 14.67 -1.94
CA THR A 208 8.15 14.95 -2.20
C THR A 208 8.53 16.42 -2.00
N ALA A 209 7.56 17.30 -1.78
CA ALA A 209 7.81 18.69 -1.36
C ALA A 209 8.31 18.80 0.09
N PHE A 210 8.22 17.72 0.87
CA PHE A 210 8.75 17.60 2.22
C PHE A 210 10.08 16.87 2.20
N GLY A 211 10.98 17.17 3.15
CA GLY A 211 12.19 16.36 3.32
C GLY A 211 11.87 14.99 3.92
N VAL A 212 12.85 14.09 3.93
CA VAL A 212 12.78 12.82 4.65
C VAL A 212 14.14 12.53 5.29
N ASN A 213 14.12 11.84 6.43
CA ASN A 213 15.31 11.19 6.98
C ASN A 213 15.06 9.66 6.95
N PRO A 214 15.52 8.95 5.92
CA PRO A 214 15.24 7.52 5.77
C PRO A 214 15.89 6.63 6.83
N ASP A 215 16.92 7.13 7.54
CA ASP A 215 17.64 6.39 8.58
C ASP A 215 17.09 6.64 9.99
N SER A 216 16.06 7.47 10.09
CA SER A 216 15.33 7.66 11.34
C SER A 216 14.65 6.35 11.79
N PRO A 217 14.66 6.03 13.10
CA PRO A 217 13.94 4.86 13.62
C PRO A 217 12.45 4.84 13.28
N GLN A 218 11.82 6.02 13.18
CA GLN A 218 10.43 6.20 12.79
C GLN A 218 10.14 5.75 11.34
N ASN A 219 11.18 5.64 10.50
CA ASN A 219 11.12 5.24 9.09
C ASN A 219 11.67 3.83 8.83
N ALA A 220 11.88 3.02 9.88
CA ALA A 220 12.34 1.63 9.71
C ALA A 220 11.39 0.79 8.83
N GLY A 221 10.08 1.08 8.87
CA GLY A 221 9.05 0.55 7.98
C GLY A 221 8.33 1.67 7.22
N MET A 222 9.08 2.53 6.52
CA MET A 222 8.56 3.77 5.93
C MET A 222 7.36 3.58 5.00
N HIS A 223 7.28 2.43 4.32
CA HIS A 223 6.16 2.11 3.44
C HIS A 223 4.84 1.97 4.23
N HIS A 224 4.87 1.54 5.50
CA HIS A 224 3.70 1.49 6.38
C HIS A 224 3.49 2.74 7.23
N SER A 225 4.56 3.48 7.52
CA SER A 225 4.53 4.71 8.31
C SER A 225 5.64 5.66 7.88
N PHE A 226 5.31 6.61 7.01
CA PHE A 226 6.29 7.53 6.43
C PHE A 226 6.36 8.86 7.20
N TRP A 227 7.44 9.05 7.97
CA TRP A 227 7.71 10.28 8.69
C TRP A 227 8.57 11.22 7.84
N THR A 228 8.01 12.40 7.58
CA THR A 228 8.66 13.45 6.79
C THR A 228 9.38 14.47 7.68
N MET A 229 10.16 15.33 7.05
CA MET A 229 10.87 16.45 7.65
C MET A 229 10.35 17.76 7.10
N TYR A 230 10.05 18.71 7.98
CA TYR A 230 9.71 20.08 7.64
C TYR A 230 10.43 21.04 8.59
N LYS A 231 11.27 21.93 8.02
CA LYS A 231 12.06 22.93 8.78
C LYS A 231 12.78 22.32 9.99
N GLY A 232 13.47 21.20 9.78
CA GLY A 232 14.24 20.49 10.82
C GLY A 232 13.42 19.67 11.82
N ARG A 233 12.10 19.52 11.61
CA ARG A 233 11.22 18.75 12.52
C ARG A 233 10.55 17.58 11.80
N GLN A 234 10.44 16.46 12.49
CA GLN A 234 9.71 15.29 12.02
C GLN A 234 8.20 15.50 12.08
N LEU A 235 7.50 14.98 11.08
CA LEU A 235 6.05 14.99 10.96
C LEU A 235 5.53 13.58 10.61
N PRO A 236 4.61 13.01 11.39
CA PRO A 236 4.01 11.70 11.11
C PRO A 236 3.05 11.76 9.92
N PRO A 237 2.77 10.63 9.25
CA PRO A 237 1.75 10.59 8.20
C PRO A 237 0.35 10.91 8.77
N VAL A 238 -0.58 11.31 7.90
CA VAL A 238 -2.02 11.31 8.19
C VAL A 238 -2.70 10.17 7.45
N ASN A 239 -3.88 9.74 7.90
CA ASN A 239 -4.69 8.79 7.15
C ASN A 239 -5.62 9.51 6.15
N ALA A 240 -6.48 8.73 5.50
CA ALA A 240 -7.41 9.22 4.49
C ALA A 240 -8.44 10.26 4.98
N PHE A 241 -8.58 10.45 6.30
CA PHE A 241 -9.46 11.43 6.93
C PHE A 241 -8.70 12.63 7.53
N ASP A 242 -7.43 12.81 7.18
CA ASP A 242 -6.56 13.86 7.74
C ASP A 242 -6.28 13.71 9.25
N HIS A 243 -6.44 12.50 9.81
CA HIS A 243 -6.04 12.24 11.21
C HIS A 243 -4.58 11.81 11.26
N VAL A 244 -3.83 12.40 12.19
CA VAL A 244 -2.44 12.05 12.46
C VAL A 244 -2.31 10.59 12.89
N CYS A 245 -1.44 9.84 12.21
CA CYS A 245 -1.10 8.47 12.54
C CYS A 245 0.13 8.42 13.45
N THR A 246 -0.07 8.12 14.73
CA THR A 246 1.02 7.90 15.70
C THR A 246 0.79 6.59 16.45
N GLY A 247 1.83 5.74 16.51
CA GLY A 247 1.72 4.42 17.12
C GLY A 247 0.77 3.49 16.33
N THR A 248 0.09 2.60 17.05
CA THR A 248 -0.81 1.57 16.48
C THR A 248 -2.29 1.94 16.58
N PHE A 249 -2.61 3.23 16.64
CA PHE A 249 -3.99 3.71 16.68
C PHE A 249 -4.27 4.58 15.46
N SER A 250 -5.21 4.15 14.63
CA SER A 250 -5.75 4.94 13.51
C SER A 250 -7.17 5.37 13.86
N LYS A 251 -7.46 6.67 13.78
CA LYS A 251 -8.81 7.19 13.94
C LYS A 251 -9.49 7.22 12.57
N ALA A 252 -10.64 6.59 12.41
CA ALA A 252 -11.50 6.76 11.24
C ALA A 252 -12.72 7.63 11.60
N ASP A 253 -13.21 8.43 10.66
CA ASP A 253 -14.46 9.18 10.84
C ASP A 253 -15.69 8.37 10.40
N SER A 254 -15.50 7.38 9.52
CA SER A 254 -16.55 6.48 9.04
C SER A 254 -15.99 5.09 8.72
N ARG A 255 -16.90 4.13 8.49
CA ARG A 255 -16.56 2.81 7.93
C ARG A 255 -16.44 2.80 6.41
N ASP A 256 -16.79 3.90 5.76
CA ASP A 256 -16.72 4.04 4.31
C ASP A 256 -15.60 5.02 3.98
N PHE A 257 -14.40 4.48 3.71
CA PHE A 257 -13.23 5.30 3.48
C PHE A 257 -13.33 5.95 2.08
N PRO A 258 -12.85 7.20 1.92
CA PRO A 258 -12.89 7.90 0.63
C PRO A 258 -12.00 7.25 -0.45
N ILE A 259 -11.08 6.39 -0.04
CA ILE A 259 -10.14 5.61 -0.85
C ILE A 259 -9.72 4.38 -0.03
N GLN A 260 -9.35 3.29 -0.71
CA GLN A 260 -8.76 2.13 -0.07
C GLN A 260 -7.62 1.55 -0.90
N LEU A 261 -6.77 0.76 -0.23
CA LEU A 261 -5.78 -0.08 -0.89
C LEU A 261 -6.27 -1.53 -0.79
N ASN A 262 -6.80 -2.08 -1.89
CA ASN A 262 -7.20 -3.48 -1.92
C ASN A 262 -5.94 -4.33 -1.82
N HIS A 263 -5.84 -5.19 -0.82
CA HIS A 263 -4.72 -6.11 -0.67
C HIS A 263 -5.19 -7.54 -0.90
N TYR A 264 -4.84 -8.09 -2.06
CA TYR A 264 -5.13 -9.47 -2.46
C TYR A 264 -4.05 -10.40 -1.90
N PHE A 265 -3.99 -10.45 -0.57
CA PHE A 265 -2.92 -11.06 0.19
C PHE A 265 -2.83 -12.58 -0.03
N THR A 266 -3.96 -13.30 0.05
CA THR A 266 -4.01 -14.76 -0.11
C THR A 266 -4.20 -15.19 -1.57
N LYS A 267 -5.04 -14.48 -2.34
CA LYS A 267 -5.55 -14.95 -3.64
C LYS A 267 -6.13 -16.38 -3.50
N SER A 268 -6.05 -17.26 -4.49
CA SER A 268 -6.52 -18.65 -4.32
C SER A 268 -5.66 -19.41 -3.31
N TYR A 269 -6.18 -20.52 -2.79
CA TYR A 269 -5.40 -21.35 -1.87
C TYR A 269 -4.09 -21.86 -2.49
N GLN A 270 -4.10 -22.27 -3.76
CA GLN A 270 -2.89 -22.69 -4.47
C GLN A 270 -1.87 -21.54 -4.62
N GLU A 271 -2.32 -20.33 -4.95
CA GLU A 271 -1.46 -19.14 -5.00
C GLU A 271 -0.83 -18.84 -3.63
N TYR A 272 -1.59 -18.98 -2.53
CA TYR A 272 -1.05 -18.85 -1.17
C TYR A 272 -0.01 -19.92 -0.86
N VAL A 273 -0.25 -21.18 -1.24
CA VAL A 273 0.71 -22.29 -1.04
C VAL A 273 2.01 -22.01 -1.81
N MET A 274 1.93 -21.51 -3.04
CA MET A 274 3.09 -21.06 -3.81
C MET A 274 3.80 -19.88 -3.12
N LYS A 275 3.05 -18.86 -2.67
CA LYS A 275 3.62 -17.71 -1.94
C LYS A 275 4.35 -18.14 -0.67
N ARG A 276 3.78 -19.05 0.12
CA ARG A 276 4.41 -19.63 1.31
C ARG A 276 5.70 -20.38 0.99
N SER A 277 5.75 -21.06 -0.17
CA SER A 277 6.95 -21.78 -0.61
C SER A 277 8.08 -20.82 -1.00
N LYS A 278 7.73 -19.58 -1.38
CA LYS A 278 8.70 -18.49 -1.55
C LYS A 278 9.12 -17.99 -0.17
N GLY A 279 10.42 -17.72 0.02
CA GLY A 279 10.92 -17.09 1.25
C GLY A 279 10.35 -15.68 1.45
N ASP A 280 10.47 -15.13 2.66
CA ASP A 280 10.00 -13.78 2.98
C ASP A 280 11.13 -12.74 2.75
N VAL A 281 10.79 -11.57 2.18
CA VAL A 281 11.77 -10.50 1.85
C VAL A 281 12.17 -9.69 3.09
N PHE A 282 11.35 -9.71 4.14
CA PHE A 282 11.50 -8.96 5.39
C PHE A 282 11.95 -9.86 6.56
N PHE A 283 11.26 -10.99 6.79
CA PHE A 283 11.49 -11.91 7.90
C PHE A 283 12.44 -13.06 7.52
N LYS A 284 13.29 -13.47 8.46
CA LYS A 284 14.19 -14.64 8.26
C LYS A 284 13.44 -15.98 8.30
N THR A 285 12.39 -16.07 9.11
CA THR A 285 11.49 -17.22 9.17
C THR A 285 10.15 -16.77 8.61
N ASN A 286 9.66 -17.44 7.56
CA ASN A 286 8.40 -17.08 6.92
C ASN A 286 7.23 -17.32 7.90
N PRO A 287 6.47 -16.29 8.32
CA PRO A 287 5.35 -16.45 9.24
C PRO A 287 4.07 -16.98 8.56
N HIS A 288 4.06 -17.12 7.24
CA HIS A 288 2.89 -17.50 6.43
C HIS A 288 2.60 -19.01 6.46
N ASP A 289 2.41 -19.57 7.66
CA ASP A 289 1.97 -20.95 7.82
C ASP A 289 0.46 -21.12 7.56
N GLU A 290 -0.06 -22.32 7.85
CA GLU A 290 -1.49 -22.64 7.68
C GLU A 290 -2.37 -21.98 8.76
N GLU A 291 -1.85 -21.76 9.98
CA GLU A 291 -2.56 -21.05 11.02
C GLU A 291 -2.74 -19.57 10.63
N TYR A 292 -1.68 -18.95 10.10
CA TYR A 292 -1.70 -17.60 9.55
C TYR A 292 -2.72 -17.47 8.41
N PHE A 293 -2.76 -18.45 7.50
CA PHE A 293 -3.76 -18.49 6.43
C PHE A 293 -5.18 -18.47 6.98
N TYR A 294 -5.53 -19.44 7.84
CA TYR A 294 -6.90 -19.55 8.36
C TYR A 294 -7.26 -18.38 9.28
N PHE A 295 -6.30 -17.75 9.95
CA PHE A 295 -6.57 -16.51 10.68
C PHE A 295 -7.13 -15.42 9.76
N HIS A 296 -6.48 -15.16 8.62
CA HIS A 296 -6.92 -14.16 7.66
C HIS A 296 -8.19 -14.58 6.90
N GLU A 297 -8.27 -15.84 6.50
CA GLU A 297 -9.40 -16.36 5.74
C GLU A 297 -10.71 -16.36 6.57
N ASN A 298 -10.65 -16.77 7.84
CA ASN A 298 -11.83 -16.80 8.71
C ASN A 298 -12.40 -15.40 9.03
N LEU A 299 -11.61 -14.34 8.82
CA LEU A 299 -12.06 -12.96 8.97
C LEU A 299 -12.76 -12.43 7.71
N CYS A 300 -12.63 -13.09 6.56
CA CYS A 300 -13.24 -12.71 5.30
C CYS A 300 -14.74 -13.05 5.28
N THR A 301 -15.56 -12.12 5.76
CA THR A 301 -17.01 -12.32 6.01
C THR A 301 -17.90 -11.26 5.34
N ALA A 302 -17.30 -10.34 4.57
CA ALA A 302 -17.99 -9.32 3.79
C ALA A 302 -17.63 -9.42 2.31
N GLN A 303 -18.35 -8.67 1.47
CA GLN A 303 -18.05 -8.51 0.05
C GLN A 303 -17.71 -7.05 -0.24
N ASP A 304 -16.74 -6.82 -1.12
CA ASP A 304 -16.35 -5.49 -1.59
C ASP A 304 -16.20 -5.51 -3.11
N HIS A 305 -17.02 -4.69 -3.77
CA HIS A 305 -17.02 -4.51 -5.23
C HIS A 305 -16.55 -3.11 -5.63
N SER A 306 -15.80 -2.40 -4.76
CA SER A 306 -15.39 -1.01 -5.01
C SER A 306 -14.52 -0.87 -6.26
N ALA A 307 -13.76 -1.91 -6.60
CA ALA A 307 -12.94 -1.96 -7.83
C ALA A 307 -13.78 -2.13 -9.11
N TYR A 308 -15.04 -2.61 -9.01
CA TYR A 308 -15.84 -3.00 -10.19
C TYR A 308 -16.15 -1.84 -11.13
N LYS A 309 -16.19 -0.62 -10.61
CA LYS A 309 -16.39 0.58 -11.45
C LYS A 309 -15.27 0.79 -12.47
N TYR A 310 -14.10 0.17 -12.28
CA TYR A 310 -12.95 0.24 -13.18
C TYR A 310 -12.82 -1.00 -14.10
N LEU A 311 -13.52 -2.11 -13.81
CA LEU A 311 -13.27 -3.39 -14.47
C LEU A 311 -13.53 -3.39 -15.98
N ILE A 312 -14.56 -2.69 -16.46
CA ILE A 312 -14.83 -2.62 -17.91
C ILE A 312 -13.69 -1.90 -18.63
N GLN A 313 -13.20 -0.80 -18.07
CA GLN A 313 -12.07 -0.06 -18.64
C GLN A 313 -10.79 -0.90 -18.57
N LEU A 314 -10.54 -1.58 -17.46
CA LEU A 314 -9.41 -2.49 -17.31
C LEU A 314 -9.44 -3.61 -18.35
N LYS A 315 -10.58 -4.31 -18.52
CA LYS A 315 -10.75 -5.35 -19.54
C LYS A 315 -10.52 -4.82 -20.95
N GLN A 316 -10.91 -3.57 -21.23
CA GLN A 316 -10.61 -2.94 -22.52
C GLN A 316 -9.12 -2.69 -22.71
N GLN A 317 -8.36 -2.34 -21.66
CA GLN A 317 -6.90 -2.18 -21.74
C GLN A 317 -6.19 -3.53 -21.88
N MET A 318 -6.58 -4.53 -21.07
CA MET A 318 -5.97 -5.86 -21.07
C MET A 318 -6.08 -6.57 -22.43
N ASN A 319 -7.11 -6.24 -23.22
CA ASN A 319 -7.35 -6.78 -24.57
C ASN A 319 -6.66 -6.00 -25.70
N ARG A 320 -5.98 -4.88 -25.42
CA ARG A 320 -5.21 -4.17 -26.44
C ARG A 320 -3.97 -5.00 -26.76
N LYS A 321 -3.76 -5.20 -28.07
CA LYS A 321 -2.61 -5.90 -28.63
C LYS A 321 -1.45 -4.96 -28.85
#